data_AF-A0A3G6J934-F1
#
_entry.id   AF-A0A3G6J934-F1
#
_cell.length_a   1.000
_cell.length_b   1.000
_cell.length_c   1.000
_cell.angle_alpha   90.00
_cell.angle_beta   90.00
_cell.angle_gamma   90.00
#
_symmetry.space_group_name_H-M   'P 1'
#
loop_
_entity.id
_entity.type
_entity.pdbx_description
1 polymer ?
#
loop_
_entity_poly.entity_id
_entity_poly.type
_entity_poly.pdbx_seq_one_letter_code
_entity_poly.pdbx_strand_id
1 'polypeptide(L)'
;MEPTIAPLCAGSDLQEALRTVVITDGEISLTSCRPEDADDYVAFMEDLQLFVGNEQAPFFFPWYRQHLRDPQAGAHASWDRLQEKVAAITAERCDIPLLVRRGTTIVGQQDLRAVDFVQHRVISTGSLLDQRYQGAGIGKRMRRMLLAFAFDYLGATLAITGAHPENASSIAVSKACGYQPIAVADVPTNLETVDSTALWLACAPDTFQRADTRIRVHYRH
;
A
#
# COMPACT_ATOMS: atom_id res chain seq x y z
N MET A 1 -19.50 13.60 18.33
CA MET A 1 -18.53 14.40 17.57
C MET A 1 -17.20 13.69 17.70
N GLU A 2 -16.80 12.93 16.67
CA GLU A 2 -15.39 12.49 16.60
C GLU A 2 -14.53 13.75 16.43
N PRO A 3 -13.40 13.86 17.14
CA PRO A 3 -12.51 15.00 16.97
C PRO A 3 -11.96 14.93 15.54
N THR A 4 -12.35 15.90 14.71
CA THR A 4 -11.68 16.17 13.43
C THR A 4 -10.26 16.57 13.77
N ILE A 5 -9.33 15.62 13.80
CA ILE A 5 -7.91 15.92 13.88
C ILE A 5 -7.62 16.76 12.64
N ALA A 6 -7.17 17.99 12.84
CA ALA A 6 -6.79 18.87 11.74
C ALA A 6 -5.77 18.12 10.87
N PRO A 7 -5.91 18.14 9.53
CA PRO A 7 -5.02 17.37 8.68
C PRO A 7 -3.57 17.76 8.94
N LEU A 8 -2.67 16.79 8.94
CA LEU A 8 -1.22 16.99 9.08
C LEU A 8 -0.73 17.86 7.91
N CYS A 9 -0.54 19.15 8.17
CA CYS A 9 -0.25 20.15 7.13
C CYS A 9 1.10 20.85 7.36
N ALA A 10 2.22 20.16 7.61
CA ALA A 10 3.57 20.74 7.39
C ALA A 10 4.76 19.77 7.64
N GLY A 11 5.78 19.91 6.79
CA GLY A 11 7.20 19.73 7.14
C GLY A 11 7.62 18.43 7.84
N SER A 12 8.47 18.57 8.87
CA SER A 12 9.02 17.48 9.68
C SER A 12 7.95 16.66 10.41
N ASP A 13 6.83 17.30 10.79
CA ASP A 13 5.73 16.64 11.49
C ASP A 13 5.07 15.58 10.60
N LEU A 14 4.98 15.83 9.29
CA LEU A 14 4.49 14.85 8.33
C LEU A 14 5.46 13.66 8.18
N GLN A 15 6.76 13.92 8.11
CA GLN A 15 7.76 12.85 7.93
C GLN A 15 7.76 11.89 9.12
N GLU A 16 7.82 12.45 10.33
CA GLU A 16 7.83 11.65 11.56
C GLU A 16 6.50 10.93 11.77
N ALA A 17 5.38 11.60 11.51
CA ALA A 17 4.05 10.99 11.56
C ALA A 17 3.98 9.77 10.63
N LEU A 18 4.45 9.90 9.40
CA LEU A 18 4.41 8.82 8.41
C LEU A 18 5.34 7.64 8.78
N ARG A 19 6.48 7.89 9.43
CA ARG A 19 7.41 6.85 9.92
C ARG A 19 6.86 6.08 11.11
N THR A 20 5.96 6.68 11.88
CA THR A 20 5.48 6.14 13.16
C THR A 20 4.01 5.76 13.18
N VAL A 21 3.29 6.03 12.08
CA VAL A 21 1.84 5.85 12.00
C VAL A 21 1.41 4.40 12.26
N VAL A 22 0.33 4.28 13.02
CA VAL A 22 -0.45 3.07 13.21
C VAL A 22 -1.92 3.40 12.96
N ILE A 23 -2.52 2.71 11.99
CA ILE A 23 -3.92 2.84 11.60
C ILE A 23 -4.62 1.52 11.98
N THR A 24 -5.69 1.57 12.75
CA THR A 24 -6.41 0.36 13.19
C THR A 24 -7.89 0.42 12.82
N ASP A 25 -8.46 -0.72 12.44
CA ASP A 25 -9.89 -0.94 12.23
C ASP A 25 -10.22 -2.40 12.58
N GLY A 26 -10.82 -2.60 13.76
CA GLY A 26 -11.03 -3.93 14.34
C GLY A 26 -9.72 -4.69 14.55
N GLU A 27 -9.65 -5.93 14.05
CA GLU A 27 -8.46 -6.79 14.12
C GLU A 27 -7.36 -6.42 13.12
N ILE A 28 -7.64 -5.52 12.17
CA ILE A 28 -6.69 -5.14 11.13
C ILE A 28 -5.93 -3.88 11.55
N SER A 29 -4.62 -3.89 11.35
CA SER A 29 -3.78 -2.70 11.50
C SER A 29 -2.87 -2.50 10.28
N LEU A 30 -2.58 -1.23 9.98
CA LEU A 30 -1.57 -0.78 9.04
C LEU A 30 -0.51 -0.02 9.81
N THR A 31 0.75 -0.43 9.72
CA THR A 31 1.84 0.18 10.47
C THR A 31 3.04 0.42 9.59
N SER A 32 3.69 1.58 9.72
CA SER A 32 5.05 1.73 9.18
C SER A 32 5.98 0.67 9.79
N CYS A 33 6.99 0.19 9.07
CA CYS A 33 7.92 -0.77 9.65
C CYS A 33 8.93 -0.10 10.60
N ARG A 34 9.38 -0.85 11.59
CA ARG A 34 10.44 -0.48 12.53
C ARG A 34 11.46 -1.61 12.67
N PRO A 35 12.70 -1.34 13.13
CA PRO A 35 13.73 -2.37 13.27
C PRO A 35 13.28 -3.64 14.01
N GLU A 36 12.40 -3.52 15.02
CA GLU A 36 11.83 -4.66 15.75
C GLU A 36 10.89 -5.56 14.91
N ASP A 37 10.41 -5.11 13.75
CA ASP A 37 9.57 -5.89 12.85
C ASP A 37 10.38 -6.86 11.95
N ALA A 38 11.73 -6.82 12.02
CA ALA A 38 12.61 -7.52 11.07
C ALA A 38 12.34 -9.02 11.00
N ASP A 39 12.36 -9.71 12.14
CA ASP A 39 12.21 -11.16 12.19
C ASP A 39 10.83 -11.60 11.68
N ASP A 40 9.77 -10.93 12.14
CA ASP A 40 8.39 -11.19 11.71
C ASP A 40 8.19 -10.95 10.22
N TYR A 41 8.78 -9.86 9.69
CA TYR A 41 8.65 -9.52 8.27
C TYR A 41 9.45 -10.47 7.38
N VAL A 42 10.68 -10.83 7.79
CA VAL A 42 11.49 -11.81 7.06
C VAL A 42 10.77 -13.16 7.01
N ALA A 43 10.27 -13.65 8.16
CA ALA A 43 9.50 -14.89 8.21
C ALA A 43 8.23 -14.82 7.35
N PHE A 44 7.51 -13.69 7.38
CA PHE A 44 6.36 -13.46 6.50
C PHE A 44 6.74 -13.53 5.02
N MET A 45 7.84 -12.87 4.61
CA MET A 45 8.27 -12.84 3.23
C MET A 45 8.76 -14.21 2.75
N GLU A 46 9.49 -14.97 3.58
CA GLU A 46 9.96 -16.32 3.26
C GLU A 46 8.80 -17.30 3.00
N ASP A 47 7.71 -17.19 3.77
CA ASP A 47 6.52 -18.04 3.65
C ASP A 47 5.38 -17.39 2.83
N LEU A 48 5.62 -16.21 2.27
CA LEU A 48 4.62 -15.46 1.54
C LEU A 48 4.14 -16.28 0.34
N GLN A 49 2.83 -16.39 0.18
CA GLN A 49 2.21 -16.99 -1.01
C GLN A 49 1.53 -15.91 -1.85
N LEU A 50 2.12 -15.57 -2.99
CA LEU A 50 1.48 -14.72 -4.00
C LEU A 50 1.34 -15.47 -5.32
N PHE A 51 0.14 -15.40 -5.91
CA PHE A 51 -0.16 -15.94 -7.24
C PHE A 51 0.16 -17.45 -7.40
N VAL A 52 0.04 -18.23 -6.32
CA VAL A 52 0.24 -19.69 -6.36
C VAL A 52 -0.79 -20.31 -7.30
N GLY A 53 -0.31 -21.06 -8.30
CA GLY A 53 -1.10 -21.60 -9.39
C GLY A 53 -1.39 -20.60 -10.52
N ASN A 54 -0.79 -19.41 -10.49
CA ASN A 54 -0.90 -18.38 -11.51
C ASN A 54 0.44 -17.62 -11.72
N GLU A 55 1.55 -18.35 -11.70
CA GLU A 55 2.91 -17.80 -11.76
C GLU A 55 3.26 -17.16 -13.10
N GLN A 56 2.48 -17.49 -14.13
CA GLN A 56 2.58 -16.93 -15.49
C GLN A 56 1.67 -15.72 -15.70
N ALA A 57 0.94 -15.26 -14.68
CA ALA A 57 0.14 -14.06 -14.79
C ALA A 57 0.99 -12.87 -15.28
N PRO A 58 0.49 -12.04 -16.21
CA PRO A 58 1.23 -10.88 -16.70
C PRO A 58 1.42 -9.79 -15.62
N PHE A 59 0.69 -9.89 -14.51
CA PHE A 59 0.82 -9.04 -13.33
C PHE A 59 1.62 -9.66 -12.19
N PHE A 60 2.31 -10.77 -12.44
CA PHE A 60 3.21 -11.38 -11.46
C PHE A 60 4.39 -10.46 -11.19
N PHE A 61 4.72 -10.24 -9.92
CA PHE A 61 5.79 -9.33 -9.54
C PHE A 61 7.17 -9.87 -9.95
N PRO A 62 7.96 -9.16 -10.79
CA PRO A 62 9.27 -9.64 -11.22
C PRO A 62 10.23 -9.92 -10.06
N TRP A 63 10.22 -9.06 -9.03
CA TRP A 63 11.03 -9.24 -7.82
C TRP A 63 10.63 -10.50 -7.03
N TYR A 64 9.35 -10.87 -7.03
CA TYR A 64 8.88 -12.06 -6.33
C TYR A 64 9.27 -13.34 -7.09
N ARG A 65 9.43 -13.28 -8.42
CA ARG A 65 9.92 -14.41 -9.21
C ARG A 65 11.37 -14.74 -8.87
N GLN A 66 12.16 -13.72 -8.56
CA GLN A 66 13.53 -13.90 -8.06
C GLN A 66 13.51 -14.45 -6.63
N HIS A 67 12.64 -13.92 -5.77
CA HIS A 67 12.43 -14.40 -4.41
C HIS A 67 12.13 -15.91 -4.36
N LEU A 68 11.28 -16.43 -5.24
CA LEU A 68 10.95 -17.86 -5.28
C LEU A 68 12.14 -18.81 -5.55
N ARG A 69 13.27 -18.29 -6.05
CA ARG A 69 14.50 -19.09 -6.27
C ARG A 69 15.33 -19.26 -5.00
N ASP A 70 15.29 -18.27 -4.13
CA ASP A 70 15.97 -18.23 -2.83
C ASP A 70 15.11 -17.38 -1.86
N PRO A 71 14.12 -18.00 -1.20
CA PRO A 71 13.17 -17.27 -0.36
C PRO A 71 13.84 -16.52 0.79
N GLN A 72 14.85 -17.14 1.41
CA GLN A 72 15.58 -16.53 2.52
C GLN A 72 16.31 -15.26 2.05
N ALA A 73 17.13 -15.35 0.98
CA ALA A 73 17.82 -14.17 0.47
C ALA A 73 16.83 -13.09 -0.02
N GLY A 74 15.75 -13.51 -0.69
CA GLY A 74 14.71 -12.60 -1.17
C GLY A 74 13.94 -11.89 -0.06
N ALA A 75 13.75 -12.53 1.09
CA ALA A 75 13.11 -11.95 2.27
C ALA A 75 13.99 -10.87 2.91
N HIS A 76 15.27 -11.17 3.14
CA HIS A 76 16.24 -10.22 3.67
C HIS A 76 16.41 -9.02 2.74
N ALA A 77 16.56 -9.23 1.43
CA ALA A 77 16.63 -8.13 0.45
C ALA A 77 15.33 -7.29 0.42
N SER A 78 14.17 -7.92 0.65
CA SER A 78 12.90 -7.19 0.76
C SER A 78 12.81 -6.36 2.03
N TRP A 79 13.40 -6.83 3.13
CA TRP A 79 13.50 -6.10 4.39
C TRP A 79 14.41 -4.88 4.26
N ASP A 80 15.61 -5.04 3.68
CA ASP A 80 16.55 -3.94 3.44
C ASP A 80 15.90 -2.81 2.63
N ARG A 81 15.23 -3.16 1.52
CA ARG A 81 14.49 -2.21 0.69
C ARG A 81 13.35 -1.52 1.43
N LEU A 82 12.67 -2.21 2.36
CA LEU A 82 11.60 -1.64 3.17
C LEU A 82 12.17 -0.56 4.12
N GLN A 83 13.29 -0.86 4.76
CA GLN A 83 14.01 0.06 5.64
C GLN A 83 14.53 1.27 4.88
N GLU A 84 15.12 1.08 3.70
CA GLU A 84 15.59 2.16 2.83
C GLU A 84 14.46 3.12 2.45
N LYS A 85 13.28 2.58 2.08
CA LYS A 85 12.09 3.38 1.78
C LYS A 85 11.66 4.23 2.96
N VAL A 86 11.56 3.64 4.15
CA VAL A 86 11.18 4.38 5.36
C VAL A 86 12.24 5.41 5.72
N ALA A 87 13.53 5.07 5.63
CA ALA A 87 14.65 5.98 5.86
C ALA A 87 14.63 7.18 4.90
N ALA A 88 14.18 7.00 3.66
CA ALA A 88 14.13 8.02 2.62
C ALA A 88 12.86 8.88 2.61
N ILE A 89 11.93 8.71 3.56
CA ILE A 89 10.71 9.55 3.63
C ILE A 89 11.11 11.01 3.89
N THR A 90 10.73 11.89 2.97
CA THR A 90 10.76 13.35 3.11
C THR A 90 9.38 13.97 2.85
N ALA A 91 9.27 15.30 2.96
CA ALA A 91 8.02 16.01 2.65
C ALA A 91 7.78 16.09 1.13
N GLU A 92 8.86 16.10 0.35
CA GLU A 92 8.90 16.16 -1.11
C GLU A 92 8.71 14.76 -1.72
N ARG A 93 9.08 13.70 -1.01
CA ARG A 93 8.87 12.34 -1.51
C ARG A 93 8.70 11.35 -0.38
N CYS A 94 7.62 10.59 -0.42
CA CYS A 94 7.42 9.46 0.48
C CYS A 94 6.99 8.22 -0.31
N ASP A 95 7.55 7.06 0.05
CA ASP A 95 7.10 5.74 -0.37
C ASP A 95 7.05 4.91 0.90
N ILE A 96 5.85 4.76 1.45
CA ILE A 96 5.64 4.21 2.79
C ILE A 96 5.01 2.85 2.64
N PRO A 97 5.78 1.78 2.88
CA PRO A 97 5.22 0.45 2.95
C PRO A 97 4.60 0.24 4.33
N LEU A 98 3.26 0.23 4.40
CA LEU A 98 2.58 -0.12 5.64
C LEU A 98 2.38 -1.63 5.70
N LEU A 99 2.91 -2.25 6.76
CA LEU A 99 2.67 -3.65 7.08
C LEU A 99 1.20 -3.82 7.44
N VAL A 100 0.51 -4.74 6.76
CA VAL A 100 -0.87 -5.10 7.05
C VAL A 100 -0.84 -6.27 8.02
N ARG A 101 -1.38 -6.07 9.23
CA ARG A 101 -1.50 -7.14 10.23
C ARG A 101 -2.94 -7.51 10.49
N ARG A 102 -3.16 -8.79 10.81
CA ARG A 102 -4.39 -9.28 11.45
C ARG A 102 -4.00 -9.81 12.83
N GLY A 103 -4.42 -9.11 13.88
CA GLY A 103 -3.84 -9.32 15.20
C GLY A 103 -2.35 -8.98 15.17
N THR A 104 -1.49 -9.94 15.52
CA THR A 104 -0.02 -9.77 15.49
C THR A 104 0.62 -10.23 14.18
N THR A 105 -0.08 -11.06 13.38
CA THR A 105 0.47 -11.68 12.17
C THR A 105 0.48 -10.70 11.01
N ILE A 106 1.62 -10.54 10.34
CA ILE A 106 1.72 -9.84 9.06
C ILE A 106 1.06 -10.69 7.98
N VAL A 107 0.14 -10.10 7.23
CA VAL A 107 -0.64 -10.78 6.18
C VAL A 107 -0.48 -10.13 4.81
N GLY A 108 0.16 -8.96 4.74
CA GLY A 108 0.34 -8.22 3.51
C GLY A 108 1.01 -6.86 3.71
N GLN A 109 0.95 -6.06 2.66
CA GLN A 109 1.49 -4.70 2.63
C GLN A 109 0.54 -3.78 1.85
N GLN A 110 0.39 -2.55 2.33
CA GLN A 110 -0.41 -1.51 1.71
C GLN A 110 0.42 -0.23 1.61
N ASP A 111 0.85 0.11 0.40
CA ASP A 111 1.76 1.22 0.15
C ASP A 111 0.99 2.52 -0.07
N LEU A 112 1.53 3.60 0.48
CA LEU A 112 1.17 4.98 0.14
C LEU A 112 2.42 5.67 -0.40
N ARG A 113 2.32 6.29 -1.57
CA ARG A 113 3.42 7.05 -2.16
C ARG A 113 2.96 8.42 -2.60
N ALA A 114 3.81 9.43 -2.45
CA ALA A 114 3.55 10.76 -2.94
C ALA A 114 4.86 11.46 -3.35
N VAL A 115 4.72 12.40 -4.28
CA VAL A 115 5.75 13.36 -4.66
C VAL A 115 5.14 14.75 -4.43
N ASP A 116 5.91 15.63 -3.79
CA ASP A 116 5.53 16.98 -3.38
C ASP A 116 4.13 17.04 -2.76
N PHE A 117 3.89 16.17 -1.76
CA PHE A 117 2.55 15.94 -1.22
C PHE A 117 1.89 17.22 -0.69
N VAL A 118 2.67 18.10 -0.06
CA VAL A 118 2.17 19.39 0.46
C VAL A 118 1.59 20.25 -0.67
N GLN A 119 2.18 20.20 -1.86
CA GLN A 119 1.74 20.97 -3.01
C GLN A 119 0.59 20.28 -3.77
N HIS A 120 0.73 18.99 -4.06
CA HIS A 120 -0.21 18.28 -4.92
C HIS A 120 -1.38 17.65 -4.18
N ARG A 121 -1.16 17.23 -2.93
CA ARG A 121 -2.13 16.46 -2.12
C ARG A 121 -2.65 15.22 -2.87
N VAL A 122 -1.81 14.62 -3.70
CA VAL A 122 -2.11 13.40 -4.47
C VAL A 122 -1.26 12.26 -3.93
N ILE A 123 -1.88 11.10 -3.72
CA ILE A 123 -1.17 9.87 -3.39
C ILE A 123 -1.33 8.83 -4.50
N SER A 124 -0.39 7.91 -4.60
CA SER A 124 -0.57 6.64 -5.27
C SER A 124 -0.63 5.50 -4.24
N THR A 125 -1.40 4.46 -4.55
CA THR A 125 -1.51 3.27 -3.69
C THR A 125 -1.01 2.01 -4.39
N GLY A 126 -0.37 1.14 -3.62
CA GLY A 126 0.04 -0.21 -4.03
C GLY A 126 -0.34 -1.23 -2.96
N SER A 127 -0.42 -2.51 -3.30
CA SER A 127 -0.71 -3.53 -2.30
C SER A 127 -0.27 -4.92 -2.71
N LEU A 128 0.05 -5.73 -1.70
CA LEU A 128 0.13 -7.17 -1.78
C LEU A 128 -0.60 -7.77 -0.57
N LEU A 129 -1.19 -8.94 -0.74
CA LEU A 129 -1.85 -9.67 0.32
C LEU A 129 -1.60 -11.15 0.08
N ASP A 130 -1.11 -11.84 1.11
CA ASP A 130 -0.87 -13.27 1.05
C ASP A 130 -2.17 -14.00 0.65
N GLN A 131 -2.03 -14.95 -0.27
CA GLN A 131 -3.14 -15.67 -0.90
C GLN A 131 -4.04 -16.37 0.13
N ARG A 132 -3.51 -16.81 1.26
CA ARG A 132 -4.25 -17.44 2.36
C ARG A 132 -5.27 -16.50 3.01
N TYR A 133 -5.10 -15.19 2.84
CA TYR A 133 -5.96 -14.13 3.40
C TYR A 133 -6.82 -13.43 2.34
N GLN A 134 -6.74 -13.85 1.08
CA GLN A 134 -7.59 -13.33 0.00
C GLN A 134 -9.01 -13.89 0.10
N GLY A 135 -9.98 -13.24 -0.55
CA GLY A 135 -11.40 -13.63 -0.51
C GLY A 135 -12.14 -13.27 0.80
N ALA A 136 -11.42 -13.04 1.90
CA ALA A 136 -11.99 -12.66 3.21
C ALA A 136 -12.31 -11.16 3.38
N GLY A 137 -12.24 -10.37 2.30
CA GLY A 137 -12.50 -8.92 2.33
C GLY A 137 -11.35 -8.04 2.87
N ILE A 138 -10.25 -8.64 3.36
CA ILE A 138 -9.10 -7.92 3.93
C ILE A 138 -8.52 -6.91 2.94
N GLY A 139 -8.36 -7.29 1.67
CA GLY A 139 -7.82 -6.38 0.64
C GLY A 139 -8.66 -5.11 0.44
N LYS A 140 -9.99 -5.21 0.54
CA LYS A 140 -10.87 -4.03 0.50
C LYS A 140 -10.71 -3.20 1.77
N ARG A 141 -10.65 -3.85 2.93
CA ARG A 141 -10.53 -3.17 4.22
C ARG A 141 -9.22 -2.39 4.34
N MET A 142 -8.08 -3.02 4.06
CA MET A 142 -6.77 -2.34 4.14
C MET A 142 -6.68 -1.13 3.20
N ARG A 143 -7.26 -1.21 1.98
CA ARG A 143 -7.26 -0.08 1.05
C ARG A 143 -8.17 1.05 1.52
N ARG A 144 -9.36 0.73 2.06
CA ARG A 144 -10.26 1.73 2.64
C ARG A 144 -9.64 2.41 3.87
N MET A 145 -8.94 1.66 4.72
CA MET A 145 -8.22 2.22 5.86
C MET A 145 -7.15 3.21 5.39
N LEU A 146 -6.37 2.86 4.36
CA LEU A 146 -5.37 3.76 3.79
C LEU A 146 -6.01 5.01 3.18
N LEU A 147 -7.11 4.86 2.42
CA LEU A 147 -7.82 5.99 1.83
C LEU A 147 -8.44 6.92 2.87
N ALA A 148 -9.07 6.36 3.92
CA ALA A 148 -9.59 7.14 5.04
C ALA A 148 -8.46 7.94 5.71
N PHE A 149 -7.31 7.30 5.96
CA PHE A 149 -6.14 8.01 6.49
C PHE A 149 -5.67 9.13 5.54
N ALA A 150 -5.53 8.82 4.25
CA ALA A 150 -5.08 9.79 3.25
C ALA A 150 -6.03 10.99 3.16
N PHE A 151 -7.33 10.78 3.06
CA PHE A 151 -8.30 11.87 2.88
C PHE A 151 -8.59 12.63 4.19
N ASP A 152 -8.77 11.92 5.31
CA ASP A 152 -9.23 12.56 6.55
C ASP A 152 -8.07 13.14 7.37
N TYR A 153 -6.91 12.47 7.38
CA TYR A 153 -5.78 12.84 8.26
C TYR A 153 -4.65 13.53 7.51
N LEU A 154 -4.36 13.12 6.27
CA LEU A 154 -3.34 13.80 5.45
C LEU A 154 -3.96 14.89 4.57
N GLY A 155 -5.28 14.90 4.42
CA GLY A 155 -5.97 15.85 3.57
C GLY A 155 -5.69 15.64 2.08
N ALA A 156 -5.35 14.43 1.63
CA ALA A 156 -5.25 14.12 0.21
C ALA A 156 -6.54 14.53 -0.53
N THR A 157 -6.40 14.97 -1.77
CA THR A 157 -7.52 15.36 -2.63
C THR A 157 -7.75 14.35 -3.76
N LEU A 158 -6.75 13.50 -4.03
CA LEU A 158 -6.80 12.45 -5.03
C LEU A 158 -5.92 11.27 -4.63
N ALA A 159 -6.42 10.07 -4.82
CA ALA A 159 -5.64 8.84 -4.77
C ALA A 159 -5.67 8.16 -6.14
N ILE A 160 -4.50 7.76 -6.65
CA ILE A 160 -4.38 7.00 -7.89
C ILE A 160 -3.85 5.60 -7.62
N THR A 161 -4.17 4.66 -8.50
CA THR A 161 -3.62 3.30 -8.46
C THR A 161 -3.52 2.75 -9.87
N GLY A 162 -2.48 1.95 -10.11
CA GLY A 162 -2.29 1.22 -11.36
C GLY A 162 -2.50 -0.27 -11.11
N ALA A 163 -3.23 -0.93 -12.00
CA ALA A 163 -3.35 -2.38 -12.02
C ALA A 163 -3.20 -2.88 -13.46
N HIS A 164 -2.60 -4.05 -13.65
CA HIS A 164 -2.65 -4.69 -14.97
C HIS A 164 -4.12 -4.97 -15.35
N PRO A 165 -4.54 -4.77 -16.60
CA PRO A 165 -5.93 -5.01 -17.04
C PRO A 165 -6.45 -6.42 -16.72
N GLU A 166 -5.57 -7.42 -16.70
CA GLU A 166 -5.92 -8.81 -16.36
C GLU A 166 -5.96 -9.11 -14.85
N ASN A 167 -5.53 -8.18 -13.99
CA ASN A 167 -5.59 -8.38 -12.54
C ASN A 167 -6.98 -8.05 -11.99
N ALA A 168 -7.93 -8.94 -12.23
CA ALA A 168 -9.33 -8.78 -11.82
C ALA A 168 -9.50 -8.55 -10.31
N SER A 169 -8.66 -9.17 -9.47
CA SER A 169 -8.70 -9.02 -8.02
C SER A 169 -8.38 -7.60 -7.57
N SER A 170 -7.27 -7.03 -8.04
CA SER A 170 -6.87 -5.65 -7.72
C SER A 170 -7.87 -4.63 -8.25
N ILE A 171 -8.39 -4.85 -9.46
CA ILE A 171 -9.41 -3.99 -10.06
C ILE A 171 -10.71 -4.03 -9.25
N ALA A 172 -11.15 -5.20 -8.80
CA ALA A 172 -12.35 -5.35 -7.98
C ALA A 172 -12.20 -4.67 -6.60
N VAL A 173 -11.03 -4.77 -5.97
CA VAL A 173 -10.72 -4.04 -4.73
C VAL A 173 -10.79 -2.53 -4.97
N SER A 174 -10.16 -2.05 -6.05
CA SER A 174 -10.12 -0.63 -6.39
C SER A 174 -11.53 -0.07 -6.61
N LYS A 175 -12.35 -0.72 -7.45
CA LYS A 175 -13.75 -0.32 -7.68
C LYS A 175 -14.58 -0.33 -6.39
N ALA A 176 -14.42 -1.35 -5.55
CA ALA A 176 -15.12 -1.45 -4.28
C ALA A 176 -14.75 -0.35 -3.25
N CYS A 177 -13.60 0.31 -3.44
CA CYS A 177 -13.16 1.45 -2.64
C CYS A 177 -13.55 2.80 -3.25
N GLY A 178 -14.17 2.83 -4.44
CA GLY A 178 -14.57 4.07 -5.10
C GLY A 178 -13.59 4.61 -6.13
N TYR A 179 -12.56 3.83 -6.49
CA TYR A 179 -11.71 4.17 -7.63
C TYR A 179 -12.46 3.99 -8.95
N GLN A 180 -12.32 4.96 -9.85
CA GLN A 180 -12.89 4.98 -11.19
C GLN A 180 -11.77 4.90 -12.23
N PRO A 181 -11.91 4.10 -13.31
CA PRO A 181 -10.97 4.08 -14.41
C PRO A 181 -10.76 5.49 -15.02
N ILE A 182 -9.51 5.86 -15.26
CA ILE A 182 -9.16 7.14 -15.90
C ILE A 182 -8.35 6.97 -17.19
N ALA A 183 -7.53 5.92 -17.30
CA ALA A 183 -6.71 5.68 -18.48
C ALA A 183 -6.27 4.21 -18.57
N VAL A 184 -5.94 3.77 -19.78
CA VAL A 184 -5.14 2.56 -20.01
C VAL A 184 -3.91 3.00 -20.79
N ALA A 185 -2.73 2.60 -20.33
CA ALA A 185 -1.47 2.96 -20.96
C ALA A 185 -0.48 1.81 -20.90
N ASP A 186 0.32 1.69 -21.95
CA ASP A 186 1.48 0.82 -21.97
C ASP A 186 2.56 1.35 -21.01
N VAL A 187 3.19 0.42 -20.30
CA VAL A 187 4.25 0.69 -19.31
C VAL A 187 5.57 0.20 -19.92
N PRO A 188 6.35 1.12 -20.52
CA PRO A 188 7.66 0.77 -21.05
C PRO A 188 8.66 0.53 -19.93
N THR A 189 9.51 -0.48 -20.10
CA THR A 189 10.71 -0.67 -19.26
C THR A 189 11.84 0.26 -19.73
N ASN A 190 11.87 0.56 -21.03
CA ASN A 190 12.76 1.52 -21.67
C ASN A 190 12.10 2.06 -22.94
N LEU A 191 12.76 2.97 -23.67
CA LEU A 191 12.19 3.61 -24.87
C LEU A 191 11.86 2.66 -26.04
N GLU A 192 12.39 1.43 -26.01
CA GLU A 192 12.27 0.44 -27.09
C GLU A 192 11.43 -0.77 -26.69
N THR A 193 11.10 -0.94 -25.39
CA THR A 193 10.46 -2.15 -24.85
C THR A 193 9.27 -1.81 -23.97
N VAL A 194 8.09 -2.32 -24.35
CA VAL A 194 6.88 -2.35 -23.53
C VAL A 194 6.73 -3.75 -22.93
N ASP A 195 6.78 -3.83 -21.60
CA ASP A 195 6.72 -5.12 -20.88
C ASP A 195 5.36 -5.34 -20.20
N SER A 196 4.51 -4.32 -20.10
CA SER A 196 3.23 -4.40 -19.40
C SER A 196 2.26 -3.31 -19.84
N THR A 197 0.97 -3.50 -19.57
CA THR A 197 -0.07 -2.46 -19.70
C THR A 197 -0.67 -2.18 -18.33
N ALA A 198 -1.00 -0.93 -18.04
CA ALA A 198 -1.65 -0.51 -16.80
C ALA A 198 -3.01 0.14 -17.07
N LEU A 199 -4.04 -0.36 -16.39
CA LEU A 199 -5.27 0.36 -16.12
C LEU A 199 -5.05 1.28 -14.91
N TRP A 200 -5.12 2.58 -15.14
CA TRP A 200 -5.06 3.61 -14.11
C TRP A 200 -6.46 3.94 -13.60
N LEU A 201 -6.61 3.98 -12.28
CA LEU A 201 -7.84 4.37 -11.62
C LEU A 201 -7.58 5.48 -10.60
N ALA A 202 -8.56 6.35 -10.39
CA ALA A 202 -8.50 7.44 -9.43
C ALA A 202 -9.70 7.45 -8.48
N CYS A 203 -9.48 7.87 -7.24
CA CYS A 203 -10.50 8.05 -6.22
C CYS A 203 -10.31 9.43 -5.59
N ALA A 204 -11.38 10.19 -5.49
CA ALA A 204 -11.43 11.46 -4.77
C ALA A 204 -12.26 11.29 -3.48
N PRO A 205 -12.22 12.25 -2.53
CA PRO A 205 -12.99 12.15 -1.28
C PRO A 205 -14.50 11.94 -1.48
N ASP A 206 -15.08 12.48 -2.56
CA ASP A 206 -16.50 12.37 -2.90
C ASP A 206 -16.86 11.02 -3.56
N THR A 207 -15.92 10.38 -4.27
CA THR A 207 -16.13 9.04 -4.85
C THR A 207 -15.76 7.92 -3.86
N PHE A 208 -15.05 8.24 -2.78
CA PHE A 208 -14.55 7.27 -1.81
C PHE A 208 -15.67 6.46 -1.16
N GLN A 209 -15.63 5.15 -1.38
CA GLN A 209 -16.57 4.20 -0.77
C GLN A 209 -16.03 3.71 0.57
N ARG A 210 -16.26 4.51 1.62
CA ARG A 210 -15.82 4.23 3.00
C ARG A 210 -16.43 2.96 3.59
N ALA A 211 -17.65 2.60 3.20
CA ALA A 211 -18.43 1.53 3.83
C ALA A 211 -18.47 1.70 5.36
N ASP A 212 -18.17 0.65 6.12
CA ASP A 212 -18.15 0.60 7.58
C ASP A 212 -16.78 0.92 8.21
N THR A 213 -15.79 1.31 7.40
CA THR A 213 -14.42 1.58 7.87
C THR A 213 -14.38 2.72 8.89
N ARG A 214 -13.93 2.40 10.11
CA ARG A 214 -13.76 3.33 11.24
C ARG A 214 -12.32 3.25 11.73
N ILE A 215 -11.44 4.07 11.16
CA ILE A 215 -10.03 4.03 11.52
C ILE A 215 -9.77 4.78 12.83
N ARG A 216 -8.85 4.25 13.63
CA ARG A 216 -8.16 5.00 14.68
C ARG A 216 -6.69 5.14 14.29
N VAL A 217 -6.19 6.36 14.36
CA VAL A 217 -4.80 6.70 14.02
C VAL A 217 -4.06 7.10 15.28
N HIS A 218 -2.89 6.54 15.49
CA HIS A 218 -1.94 6.97 16.51
C HIS A 218 -0.51 6.86 15.98
N TYR A 219 0.42 7.48 16.69
CA TYR A 219 1.84 7.51 16.32
C TYR A 219 2.62 6.82 17.44
N ARG A 220 3.49 5.88 17.07
CA ARG A 220 4.38 5.24 18.02
C ARG A 220 5.55 6.20 18.28
N HIS A 221 5.80 6.53 19.54
CA HIS A 221 7.04 7.21 19.94
C HIS A 221 8.19 6.22 20.13
#